data_AF-A0A7Y5LDP6-F1
#
_entry.id   AF-A0A7Y5LDP6-F1
#
_cell.length_a   1.000
_cell.length_b   1.000
_cell.length_c   1.000
_cell.angle_alpha   90.00
_cell.angle_beta   90.00
_cell.angle_gamma   90.00
#
_symmetry.space_group_name_H-M   'P 1'
#
loop_
_entity.id
_entity.type
_entity.pdbx_description
1 polymer ?
#
loop_
_entity_poly.entity_id
_entity_poly.type
_entity_poly.pdbx_seq_one_letter_code
_entity_poly.pdbx_strand_id
1 'polypeptide(L)'
;YLLEAIFKAAGEKVGVIGTVNFRYDQKIIPSTHTTPGATELQALLAEMKNAQVSTVIMEVSSHALKMRRTDGIEFDGVIFTNLSREHLDFHPDMDDYFNSKARLFTELLKDSVSRGKPGVALIEGQDLYGQKLLEKLKKIQSISVATFGMSSGFDFHAQWLQADLTGIRGKIGGHPFHLRLAGDFNILNTLAAIGMAEYSFSVTDA
;
A
#
# COMPACT_ATOMS: atom_id res chain seq x y z
N TYR A 1 -7.93 0.10 4.99
CA TYR A 1 -8.98 -0.68 5.68
C TYR A 1 -8.61 -2.15 5.84
N LEU A 2 -8.35 -2.91 4.76
CA LEU A 2 -7.99 -4.33 4.88
C LEU A 2 -6.71 -4.55 5.71
N LEU A 3 -5.63 -3.83 5.39
CA LEU A 3 -4.41 -3.83 6.21
C LEU A 3 -4.69 -3.48 7.67
N GLU A 4 -5.47 -2.42 7.93
CA GLU A 4 -5.80 -2.01 9.29
C GLU A 4 -6.51 -3.11 10.07
N ALA A 5 -7.44 -3.82 9.42
CA ALA A 5 -8.12 -4.95 10.03
C ALA A 5 -7.16 -6.10 10.34
N ILE A 6 -6.22 -6.42 9.43
CA ILE A 6 -5.22 -7.46 9.62
C ILE A 6 -4.29 -7.12 10.80
N PHE A 7 -3.68 -5.93 10.79
CA PHE A 7 -2.76 -5.51 11.86
C PHE A 7 -3.44 -5.36 13.22
N LYS A 8 -4.68 -4.83 13.26
CA LYS A 8 -5.46 -4.81 14.52
C LYS A 8 -5.79 -6.22 15.02
N ALA A 9 -6.12 -7.15 14.13
CA ALA A 9 -6.35 -8.54 14.51
C ALA A 9 -5.07 -9.23 15.03
N ALA A 10 -3.90 -8.78 14.57
CA ALA A 10 -2.59 -9.19 15.10
C ALA A 10 -2.21 -8.49 16.42
N GLY A 11 -3.07 -7.62 16.97
CA GLY A 11 -2.84 -6.94 18.25
C GLY A 11 -2.06 -5.63 18.16
N GLU A 12 -1.78 -5.14 16.96
CA GLU A 12 -1.04 -3.89 16.78
C GLU A 12 -1.88 -2.63 17.03
N LYS A 13 -1.20 -1.57 17.47
CA LYS A 13 -1.81 -0.24 17.59
C LYS A 13 -1.63 0.50 16.26
N VAL A 14 -2.70 0.55 15.47
CA VAL A 14 -2.67 1.01 14.08
C VAL A 14 -3.19 2.44 13.93
N GLY A 15 -2.47 3.27 13.17
CA GLY A 15 -2.91 4.55 12.64
C GLY A 15 -3.23 4.47 11.15
N VAL A 16 -4.21 5.25 10.69
CA VAL A 16 -4.57 5.35 9.27
C VAL A 16 -4.62 6.81 8.84
N ILE A 17 -4.05 7.08 7.66
CA ILE A 17 -4.10 8.37 6.98
C ILE A 17 -4.69 8.13 5.58
N GLY A 18 -5.85 8.70 5.27
CA GLY A 18 -6.42 8.51 3.93
C GLY A 18 -7.60 9.44 3.62
N THR A 19 -8.24 9.17 2.50
CA THR A 19 -9.29 10.04 1.93
C THR A 19 -10.50 10.23 2.85
N VAL A 20 -10.88 9.20 3.62
CA VAL A 20 -12.09 9.28 4.46
C VAL A 20 -11.83 10.03 5.77
N ASN A 21 -10.73 9.70 6.45
CA ASN A 21 -10.35 10.29 7.73
C ASN A 21 -8.90 9.94 8.06
N PHE A 22 -8.35 10.67 9.02
CA PHE A 22 -7.20 10.24 9.80
C PHE A 22 -7.71 9.63 11.10
N ARG A 23 -7.24 8.44 11.45
CA ARG A 23 -7.70 7.76 12.67
C ARG A 23 -6.57 7.02 13.35
N TYR A 24 -6.50 7.15 14.66
CA TYR A 24 -5.54 6.49 15.51
C TYR A 24 -5.97 6.70 16.96
N ASP A 25 -5.67 5.77 17.86
CA ASP A 25 -5.91 5.94 19.31
C ASP A 25 -7.34 6.45 19.66
N GLN A 26 -8.37 5.83 19.07
CA GLN A 26 -9.79 6.21 19.18
C GLN A 26 -10.18 7.60 18.62
N LYS A 27 -9.21 8.40 18.15
CA LYS A 27 -9.48 9.65 17.44
C LYS A 27 -9.90 9.38 16.00
N ILE A 28 -10.85 10.17 15.52
CA ILE A 28 -11.27 10.21 14.12
C ILE A 28 -11.29 11.69 13.71
N ILE A 29 -10.42 12.05 12.79
CA ILE A 29 -10.23 13.41 12.29
C ILE A 29 -10.66 13.42 10.82
N PRO A 30 -11.61 14.28 10.41
CA PRO A 30 -11.97 14.43 9.01
C PRO A 30 -10.75 14.74 8.14
N SER A 31 -10.65 14.07 7.00
CA SER A 31 -9.53 14.27 6.08
C SER A 31 -9.68 15.59 5.33
N THR A 32 -8.62 16.41 5.29
CA THR A 32 -8.56 17.59 4.42
C THR A 32 -8.14 17.22 3.00
N HIS A 33 -7.32 16.18 2.86
CA HIS A 33 -6.78 15.64 1.62
C HIS A 33 -6.46 14.16 1.83
N THR A 34 -6.53 13.35 0.76
CA THR A 34 -6.07 11.95 0.78
C THR A 34 -4.69 11.79 1.44
N THR A 35 -3.78 12.73 1.15
CA THR A 35 -2.47 12.82 1.81
C THR A 35 -2.25 14.26 2.30
N PRO A 36 -2.03 14.47 3.61
CA PRO A 36 -1.81 15.80 4.22
C PRO A 36 -0.63 16.57 3.63
N GLY A 37 -0.53 17.86 3.94
CA GLY A 37 0.70 18.64 3.68
C GLY A 37 1.90 18.10 4.47
N ALA A 38 3.13 18.38 4.04
CA ALA A 38 4.34 17.80 4.65
C ALA A 38 4.44 18.03 6.17
N THR A 39 4.23 19.28 6.62
CA THR A 39 4.30 19.64 8.04
C THR A 39 3.15 19.01 8.84
N GLU A 40 1.94 18.98 8.28
CA GLU A 40 0.77 18.35 8.89
C GLU A 40 0.97 16.84 9.01
N LEU A 41 1.51 16.19 7.98
CA LEU A 41 1.82 14.77 7.97
C LEU A 41 2.84 14.42 9.06
N GLN A 42 3.93 15.19 9.18
CA GLN A 42 4.94 14.97 10.22
C GLN A 42 4.37 15.20 11.63
N ALA A 43 3.54 16.24 11.82
CA ALA A 43 2.87 16.48 13.09
C ALA A 43 1.94 15.31 13.47
N LEU A 44 1.15 14.81 12.52
CA LEU A 44 0.25 13.69 12.71
C LEU A 44 1.01 12.40 13.08
N LEU A 45 2.14 12.13 12.42
CA LEU A 45 2.99 10.98 12.74
C LEU A 45 3.65 11.12 14.12
N ALA A 46 4.05 12.33 14.53
CA ALA A 46 4.55 12.58 15.87
C ALA A 46 3.47 12.35 16.94
N GLU A 47 2.23 12.75 16.68
CA GLU A 47 1.09 12.45 17.56
C GLU A 47 0.84 10.94 17.66
N MET A 48 0.85 10.22 16.53
CA MET A 48 0.72 8.77 16.48
C MET A 48 1.83 8.07 17.28
N LYS A 49 3.08 8.53 17.14
CA LYS A 49 4.22 8.03 17.91
C LYS A 49 4.02 8.26 19.42
N ASN A 50 3.59 9.45 19.83
CA ASN A 50 3.30 9.75 21.24
C ASN A 50 2.15 8.91 21.79
N ALA A 51 1.18 8.56 20.94
CA ALA A 51 0.11 7.63 21.25
C ALA A 51 0.55 6.15 21.14
N GLN A 52 1.84 5.85 20.96
CA GLN A 52 2.38 4.49 20.85
C GLN A 52 1.78 3.66 19.69
N VAL A 53 1.38 4.31 18.60
CA VAL A 53 1.02 3.63 17.35
C VAL A 53 2.27 2.93 16.81
N SER A 54 2.18 1.62 16.58
CA SER A 54 3.27 0.80 16.05
C SER A 54 3.29 0.77 14.53
N THR A 55 2.11 0.81 13.91
CA THR A 55 1.95 0.69 12.46
C THR A 55 1.07 1.81 11.91
N VAL A 56 1.54 2.46 10.84
CA VAL A 56 0.78 3.48 10.11
C VAL A 56 0.51 3.00 8.69
N ILE A 57 -0.76 2.99 8.30
CA ILE A 57 -1.19 2.69 6.94
C ILE A 57 -1.65 3.99 6.30
N MET A 58 -1.04 4.37 5.18
CA MET A 58 -1.36 5.64 4.52
C MET A 58 -1.66 5.52 3.03
N GLU A 59 -2.65 6.26 2.57
CA GLU A 59 -2.88 6.51 1.15
C GLU A 59 -1.92 7.61 0.66
N VAL A 60 -1.12 7.30 -0.36
CA VAL A 60 -0.14 8.24 -0.94
C VAL A 60 -0.60 8.65 -2.34
N SER A 61 -1.19 9.84 -2.44
CA SER A 61 -1.68 10.39 -3.71
C SER A 61 -0.55 10.82 -4.65
N SER A 62 -0.79 10.81 -5.96
CA SER A 62 0.17 11.32 -6.95
C SER A 62 0.45 12.81 -6.79
N HIS A 63 -0.58 13.57 -6.40
CA HIS A 63 -0.48 14.97 -6.02
C HIS A 63 0.54 15.17 -4.91
N ALA A 64 0.45 14.37 -3.84
CA ALA A 64 1.40 14.44 -2.73
C ALA A 64 2.82 14.06 -3.12
N LEU A 65 2.99 13.07 -3.99
CA LEU A 65 4.30 12.67 -4.50
C LEU A 65 4.93 13.75 -5.39
N LYS A 66 4.14 14.35 -6.30
CA LYS A 66 4.57 15.44 -7.18
C LYS A 66 4.86 16.72 -6.40
N MET A 67 4.08 17.03 -5.37
CA MET A 67 4.32 18.15 -4.45
C MET A 67 5.30 17.82 -3.31
N ARG A 68 5.91 16.63 -3.31
CA ARG A 68 6.92 16.23 -2.32
C ARG A 68 6.44 16.29 -0.87
N ARG A 69 5.14 16.07 -0.63
CA ARG A 69 4.54 16.11 0.72
C ARG A 69 4.98 14.95 1.61
N THR A 70 5.34 13.82 1.01
CA THR A 70 5.79 12.62 1.71
C THR A 70 7.31 12.48 1.73
N ASP A 71 8.04 13.51 1.36
CA ASP A 71 9.50 13.51 1.49
C ASP A 71 9.89 13.47 2.98
N GLY A 72 10.92 12.68 3.30
CA GLY A 72 11.36 12.47 4.68
C GLY A 72 10.54 11.43 5.45
N ILE A 73 9.54 10.81 4.83
CA ILE A 73 8.89 9.60 5.37
C ILE A 73 9.74 8.38 5.01
N GLU A 74 9.96 7.53 6.01
CA GLU A 74 10.64 6.25 5.84
C GLU A 74 9.59 5.15 5.77
N PHE A 75 9.42 4.56 4.60
CA PHE A 75 8.45 3.52 4.33
C PHE A 75 9.06 2.14 4.54
N ASP A 76 8.44 1.30 5.36
CA ASP A 76 8.83 -0.11 5.50
C ASP A 76 8.37 -0.94 4.30
N GLY A 77 7.19 -0.61 3.74
CA GLY A 77 6.67 -1.21 2.51
C GLY A 77 5.65 -0.34 1.79
N VAL A 78 5.49 -0.58 0.48
CA VAL A 78 4.59 0.17 -0.42
C VAL A 78 3.86 -0.78 -1.36
N ILE A 79 2.62 -0.41 -1.72
CA ILE A 79 1.75 -1.23 -2.58
C ILE A 79 1.36 -0.42 -3.82
N PHE A 80 1.52 -1.00 -5.00
CA PHE A 80 0.94 -0.50 -6.24
C PHE A 80 -0.27 -1.35 -6.62
N THR A 81 -1.46 -0.75 -6.70
CA THR A 81 -2.71 -1.47 -7.01
C THR A 81 -3.07 -1.47 -8.48
N ASN A 82 -3.15 -0.30 -9.12
CA ASN A 82 -3.39 -0.14 -10.55
C ASN A 82 -3.15 1.33 -10.95
N LEU A 83 -3.15 1.60 -12.26
CA LEU A 83 -3.20 2.97 -12.77
C LEU A 83 -4.09 3.09 -14.01
N SER A 84 -5.13 3.91 -13.90
CA SER A 84 -6.03 4.24 -15.02
C SER A 84 -6.07 5.76 -15.27
N ARG A 85 -6.80 6.21 -16.30
CA ARG A 85 -6.82 7.61 -16.73
C ARG A 85 -7.62 8.47 -15.74
N GLU A 86 -6.91 9.06 -14.78
CA GLU A 86 -7.43 9.97 -13.75
C GLU A 86 -6.48 11.17 -13.57
N HIS A 87 -6.95 12.25 -12.95
CA HIS A 87 -6.14 13.40 -12.52
C HIS A 87 -5.34 14.13 -13.63
N LEU A 88 -5.78 14.06 -14.89
CA LEU A 88 -5.14 14.75 -16.03
C LEU A 88 -5.46 16.25 -16.11
N ASP A 89 -6.28 16.75 -15.18
CA ASP A 89 -6.44 18.17 -14.87
C ASP A 89 -5.24 18.73 -14.09
N PHE A 90 -4.49 17.87 -13.39
CA PHE A 90 -3.27 18.22 -12.66
C PHE A 90 -1.99 17.69 -13.33
N HIS A 91 -2.03 16.46 -13.85
CA HIS A 91 -0.93 15.85 -14.58
C HIS A 91 -1.05 16.17 -16.08
N PRO A 92 0.00 16.70 -16.75
CA PRO A 92 -0.05 17.02 -18.18
C PRO A 92 -0.40 15.83 -19.07
N ASP A 93 0.03 14.63 -18.69
CA ASP A 93 -0.24 13.40 -19.39
C ASP A 93 -0.14 12.18 -18.45
N MET A 94 -0.40 10.98 -18.99
CA MET A 94 -0.31 9.73 -18.25
C MET A 94 1.12 9.36 -17.83
N ASP A 95 2.14 9.83 -18.54
CA ASP A 95 3.52 9.52 -18.22
C ASP A 95 3.97 10.34 -17.01
N ASP A 96 3.61 11.61 -16.91
CA ASP A 96 3.79 12.43 -15.71
C ASP A 96 3.02 11.87 -14.52
N TYR A 97 1.77 11.42 -14.72
CA TYR A 97 0.97 10.78 -13.66
C TYR A 97 1.65 9.50 -13.15
N PHE A 98 2.06 8.62 -14.08
CA PHE A 98 2.76 7.38 -13.75
C PHE A 98 4.09 7.64 -13.04
N ASN A 99 4.94 8.53 -13.59
CA ASN A 99 6.24 8.84 -12.99
C ASN A 99 6.09 9.45 -11.59
N SER A 100 5.04 10.26 -11.37
CA SER A 100 4.72 10.79 -10.04
C SER A 100 4.42 9.67 -9.04
N LYS A 101 3.65 8.64 -9.41
CA LYS A 101 3.42 7.47 -8.54
C LYS A 101 4.65 6.58 -8.39
N ALA A 102 5.37 6.33 -9.49
CA ALA A 102 6.57 5.50 -9.52
C ALA A 102 7.66 6.00 -8.56
N ARG A 103 7.73 7.33 -8.36
CA ARG A 103 8.63 7.97 -7.39
C ARG A 103 8.56 7.38 -5.98
N LEU A 104 7.38 6.98 -5.51
CA LEU A 104 7.23 6.32 -4.21
C LEU A 104 8.10 5.06 -4.10
N PHE A 105 8.21 4.32 -5.21
CA PHE A 105 8.93 3.05 -5.27
C PHE A 105 10.40 3.24 -5.66
N THR A 106 10.69 4.11 -6.64
CA THR A 106 12.04 4.23 -7.20
C THR A 106 12.95 5.18 -6.43
N GLU A 107 12.37 6.12 -5.67
CA GLU A 107 13.12 7.10 -4.87
C GLU A 107 12.84 6.90 -3.38
N LEU A 108 11.60 7.10 -2.92
CA LEU A 108 11.31 7.18 -1.48
C LEU A 108 11.52 5.83 -0.76
N LEU A 109 11.08 4.72 -1.36
CA LEU A 109 11.32 3.39 -0.79
C LEU A 109 12.82 3.06 -0.79
N LYS A 110 13.53 3.39 -1.88
CA LYS A 110 14.99 3.21 -1.98
C LYS A 110 15.71 4.00 -0.89
N ASP A 111 15.32 5.25 -0.66
CA ASP A 111 15.87 6.09 0.40
C ASP A 111 15.58 5.48 1.78
N SER A 112 14.39 4.90 1.96
CA SER A 112 14.02 4.20 3.20
C SER A 112 14.95 3.00 3.44
N VAL A 113 15.24 2.19 2.42
CA VAL A 113 16.20 1.08 2.52
C VAL A 113 17.58 1.58 2.90
N SER A 114 18.04 2.69 2.32
CA SER A 114 19.36 3.26 2.64
C SER A 114 19.49 3.70 4.10
N ARG A 115 18.35 3.87 4.80
CA ARG A 115 18.25 4.18 6.24
C ARG A 115 17.96 2.96 7.11
N GLY A 116 18.05 1.75 6.55
CA GLY A 116 17.87 0.51 7.28
C GLY A 116 16.42 0.03 7.36
N LYS A 117 15.50 0.58 6.55
CA LYS A 117 14.15 0.03 6.45
C LYS A 117 14.08 -1.23 5.59
N PRO A 118 13.10 -2.12 5.82
CA PRO A 118 12.98 -3.38 5.09
C PRO A 118 12.80 -3.22 3.57
N GLY A 119 12.05 -2.20 3.14
CA GLY A 119 12.02 -1.81 1.73
C GLY A 119 11.26 -2.77 0.82
N VAL A 120 10.01 -3.08 1.15
CA VAL A 120 9.18 -4.02 0.36
C VAL A 120 8.29 -3.29 -0.64
N ALA A 121 8.33 -3.68 -1.91
CA ALA A 121 7.44 -3.21 -2.96
C ALA A 121 6.53 -4.34 -3.45
N LEU A 122 5.23 -4.23 -3.19
CA LEU A 122 4.23 -5.20 -3.61
C LEU A 122 3.42 -4.63 -4.80
N ILE A 123 3.49 -5.27 -5.96
CA ILE A 123 3.00 -4.72 -7.23
C ILE A 123 1.93 -5.62 -7.84
N GLU A 124 0.80 -5.04 -8.25
CA GLU A 124 -0.18 -5.77 -9.07
C GLU A 124 0.45 -6.07 -10.44
N GLY A 125 0.56 -7.35 -10.80
CA GLY A 125 1.36 -7.79 -11.92
C GLY A 125 0.62 -7.86 -13.27
N GLN A 126 -0.71 -7.76 -13.29
CA GLN A 126 -1.52 -7.76 -14.51
C GLN A 126 -1.75 -6.35 -15.07
N ASP A 127 -1.60 -5.32 -14.24
CA ASP A 127 -1.72 -3.91 -14.61
C ASP A 127 -0.57 -3.48 -15.53
N LEU A 128 -0.92 -2.78 -16.61
CA LEU A 128 0.04 -2.31 -17.61
C LEU A 128 1.13 -1.41 -17.01
N TYR A 129 0.76 -0.53 -16.08
CA TYR A 129 1.71 0.36 -15.41
C TYR A 129 2.41 -0.34 -14.25
N GLY A 130 1.78 -1.34 -13.62
CA GLY A 130 2.42 -2.29 -12.72
C GLY A 130 3.60 -3.00 -13.39
N GLN A 131 3.40 -3.52 -14.60
CA GLN A 131 4.47 -4.13 -15.41
C GLN A 131 5.57 -3.13 -15.75
N LYS A 132 5.23 -1.90 -16.15
CA LYS A 132 6.23 -0.84 -16.38
C LYS A 132 7.03 -0.51 -15.10
N LEU A 133 6.38 -0.54 -13.94
CA LEU A 133 7.02 -0.28 -12.65
C LEU A 133 7.96 -1.43 -12.26
N LEU A 134 7.57 -2.68 -12.49
CA LEU A 134 8.43 -3.85 -12.30
C LEU A 134 9.72 -3.73 -13.12
N GLU A 135 9.64 -3.31 -14.39
CA GLU A 135 10.85 -3.08 -15.22
C GLU A 135 11.78 -1.99 -14.67
N LYS A 136 11.23 -0.94 -14.03
CA LYS A 136 12.04 0.07 -13.33
C LYS A 136 12.69 -0.52 -12.08
N LEU A 137 11.94 -1.30 -11.30
CA LEU A 137 12.39 -1.87 -10.02
C LEU A 137 13.43 -2.99 -10.19
N LYS A 138 13.43 -3.74 -11.30
CA LYS A 138 14.50 -4.70 -11.65
C LYS A 138 15.90 -4.08 -11.63
N LYS A 139 16.01 -2.76 -11.81
CA LYS A 139 17.27 -2.01 -11.81
C LYS A 139 17.70 -1.55 -10.41
N ILE A 140 16.89 -1.76 -9.39
CA ILE A 140 17.12 -1.32 -8.01
C ILE A 140 17.21 -2.55 -7.10
N GLN A 141 18.41 -3.13 -6.99
CA GLN A 141 18.64 -4.39 -6.27
C GLN A 141 18.39 -4.31 -4.75
N SER A 142 18.34 -3.10 -4.19
CA SER A 142 18.14 -2.89 -2.75
C SER A 142 16.68 -3.04 -2.31
N ILE A 143 15.73 -3.09 -3.22
CA ILE A 143 14.30 -3.20 -2.91
C ILE A 143 13.87 -4.66 -3.05
N SER A 144 13.19 -5.18 -2.03
CA SER A 144 12.53 -6.48 -2.09
C SER A 144 11.22 -6.32 -2.86
N VAL A 145 11.12 -6.93 -4.04
CA VAL A 145 9.94 -6.82 -4.92
C VAL A 145 9.15 -8.11 -4.90
N ALA A 146 7.84 -8.00 -4.74
CA ALA A 146 6.89 -9.09 -4.86
C ALA A 146 5.68 -8.66 -5.71
N THR A 147 4.96 -9.65 -6.22
CA THR A 147 3.83 -9.46 -7.11
C THR A 147 2.56 -10.09 -6.57
N PHE A 148 1.42 -9.50 -6.92
CA PHE A 148 0.13 -10.12 -6.70
C PHE A 148 -0.75 -10.04 -7.94
N GLY A 149 -1.68 -10.96 -8.06
CA GLY A 149 -2.64 -11.00 -9.15
C GLY A 149 -3.51 -12.25 -9.12
N MET A 150 -4.41 -12.38 -10.09
CA MET A 150 -5.39 -13.47 -10.15
C MET A 150 -4.78 -14.78 -10.67
N SER A 151 -3.69 -14.70 -11.43
CA SER A 151 -3.02 -15.86 -12.02
C SER A 151 -2.01 -16.49 -11.04
N SER A 152 -1.79 -17.80 -11.14
CA SER A 152 -0.81 -18.53 -10.33
C SER A 152 0.66 -18.17 -10.61
N GLY A 153 0.93 -17.27 -11.56
CA GLY A 153 2.27 -16.79 -11.88
C GLY A 153 2.77 -15.65 -10.97
N PHE A 154 1.96 -15.17 -10.03
CA PHE A 154 2.33 -14.12 -9.08
C PHE A 154 2.59 -14.70 -7.68
N ASP A 155 3.45 -14.03 -6.91
CA ASP A 155 3.85 -14.46 -5.56
C ASP A 155 2.62 -14.62 -4.65
N PHE A 156 1.71 -13.64 -4.70
CA PHE A 156 0.42 -13.69 -4.02
C PHE A 156 -0.71 -13.83 -5.03
N HIS A 157 -1.33 -15.00 -5.05
CA HIS A 157 -2.49 -15.26 -5.88
C HIS A 157 -3.55 -16.02 -5.10
N ALA A 158 -4.80 -15.84 -5.50
CA ALA A 158 -5.92 -16.54 -4.91
C ALA A 158 -6.07 -17.93 -5.55
N GLN A 159 -6.23 -18.93 -4.71
CA GLN A 159 -6.54 -20.30 -5.08
C GLN A 159 -8.00 -20.58 -4.74
N TRP A 160 -8.67 -21.41 -5.54
CA TRP A 160 -10.02 -21.89 -5.24
C TRP A 160 -11.05 -20.76 -5.00
N LEU A 161 -11.07 -19.79 -5.90
CA LEU A 161 -11.98 -18.65 -5.83
C LEU A 161 -13.42 -19.04 -6.15
N GLN A 162 -14.34 -18.69 -5.24
CA GLN A 162 -15.77 -18.63 -5.49
C GLN A 162 -16.25 -17.23 -5.14
N ALA A 163 -16.85 -16.55 -6.12
CA ALA A 163 -17.50 -15.26 -5.94
C ALA A 163 -19.00 -15.44 -6.17
N ASP A 164 -19.79 -14.95 -5.23
CA ASP A 164 -21.25 -14.90 -5.31
C ASP A 164 -21.75 -13.55 -4.78
N LEU A 165 -23.07 -13.33 -4.79
CA LEU A 165 -23.67 -12.08 -4.31
C LEU A 165 -23.49 -11.86 -2.79
N THR A 166 -23.12 -12.89 -2.04
CA THR A 166 -22.91 -12.84 -0.59
C THR A 166 -21.45 -12.56 -0.21
N GLY A 167 -20.54 -12.68 -1.17
CA GLY A 167 -19.13 -12.38 -0.97
C GLY A 167 -18.19 -13.21 -1.83
N ILE A 168 -16.91 -13.16 -1.46
CA ILE A 168 -15.84 -13.88 -2.14
C ILE A 168 -15.15 -14.78 -1.14
N ARG A 169 -14.99 -16.04 -1.53
CA ARG A 169 -14.31 -17.08 -0.76
C ARG A 169 -13.17 -17.63 -1.57
N GLY A 170 -12.06 -17.94 -0.92
CA GLY A 170 -10.91 -18.53 -1.57
C GLY A 170 -9.84 -18.95 -0.58
N LYS A 171 -8.66 -19.26 -1.09
CA LYS A 171 -7.45 -19.54 -0.33
C LYS A 171 -6.29 -18.69 -0.82
N ILE A 172 -5.41 -18.29 0.09
CA ILE A 172 -4.13 -17.62 -0.23
C ILE A 172 -3.05 -18.38 0.54
N GLY A 173 -2.03 -18.88 -0.14
CA GLY A 173 -1.02 -19.75 0.47
C GLY A 173 -1.61 -20.97 1.18
N GLY A 174 -2.75 -21.49 0.70
CA GLY A 174 -3.50 -22.58 1.35
C GLY A 174 -4.43 -22.17 2.50
N HIS A 175 -4.35 -20.93 3.00
CA HIS A 175 -5.21 -20.42 4.08
C HIS A 175 -6.53 -19.88 3.57
N PRO A 176 -7.69 -20.30 4.10
CA PRO A 176 -8.99 -19.84 3.63
C PRO A 176 -9.24 -18.37 4.00
N PHE A 177 -9.87 -17.63 3.09
CA PHE A 177 -10.37 -16.28 3.34
C PHE A 177 -11.83 -16.14 2.90
N HIS A 178 -12.53 -15.19 3.52
CA HIS A 178 -13.90 -14.82 3.16
C HIS A 178 -14.06 -13.30 3.26
N LEU A 179 -14.42 -12.69 2.14
CA LEU A 179 -14.75 -11.27 2.01
C LEU A 179 -16.26 -11.12 1.86
N ARG A 180 -16.87 -10.23 2.63
CA ARG A 180 -18.28 -9.82 2.44
C ARG A 180 -18.45 -8.78 1.32
N LEU A 181 -17.44 -8.62 0.48
CA LEU A 181 -17.38 -7.64 -0.59
C LEU A 181 -17.34 -8.38 -1.92
N ALA A 182 -18.17 -7.98 -2.88
CA ALA A 182 -18.20 -8.55 -4.23
C ALA A 182 -17.23 -7.82 -5.18
N GLY A 183 -16.83 -8.49 -6.27
CA GLY A 183 -16.02 -7.92 -7.35
C GLY A 183 -14.51 -8.22 -7.27
N ASP A 184 -13.90 -8.43 -8.43
CA ASP A 184 -12.51 -8.89 -8.57
C ASP A 184 -11.48 -7.92 -7.96
N PHE A 185 -11.75 -6.62 -8.02
CA PHE A 185 -10.90 -5.60 -7.39
C PHE A 185 -10.75 -5.81 -5.87
N ASN A 186 -11.76 -6.36 -5.20
CA ASN A 186 -11.68 -6.68 -3.78
C ASN A 186 -10.79 -7.90 -3.50
N ILE A 187 -10.66 -8.83 -4.46
CA ILE A 187 -9.71 -9.94 -4.37
C ILE A 187 -8.29 -9.39 -4.46
N LEU A 188 -8.01 -8.56 -5.47
CA LEU A 188 -6.69 -7.94 -5.66
C LEU A 188 -6.28 -7.11 -4.43
N ASN A 189 -7.18 -6.28 -3.90
CA ASN A 189 -6.92 -5.51 -2.68
C ASN A 189 -6.67 -6.40 -1.45
N THR A 190 -7.31 -7.58 -1.40
CA THR A 190 -7.11 -8.55 -0.32
C THR A 190 -5.77 -9.27 -0.44
N LEU A 191 -5.39 -9.68 -1.65
CA LEU A 191 -4.08 -10.25 -1.95
C LEU A 191 -2.98 -9.26 -1.58
N ALA A 192 -3.13 -7.99 -1.98
CA ALA A 192 -2.19 -6.93 -1.64
C ALA A 192 -2.07 -6.73 -0.12
N ALA A 193 -3.20 -6.72 0.60
CA ALA A 193 -3.20 -6.53 2.04
C ALA A 193 -2.55 -7.71 2.79
N ILE A 194 -2.84 -8.94 2.38
CA ILE A 194 -2.27 -10.15 2.98
C ILE A 194 -0.77 -10.23 2.69
N GLY A 195 -0.36 -10.01 1.44
CA GLY A 195 1.07 -10.10 1.08
C GLY A 195 1.92 -9.07 1.82
N MET A 196 1.43 -7.84 1.97
CA MET A 196 2.15 -6.81 2.74
C MET A 196 2.20 -7.14 4.23
N ALA A 197 1.12 -7.70 4.80
CA ALA A 197 1.12 -8.13 6.20
C ALA A 197 2.10 -9.29 6.43
N GLU A 198 2.15 -10.28 5.54
CA GLU A 198 3.08 -11.40 5.61
C GLU A 198 4.55 -10.93 5.64
N TYR A 199 4.92 -10.00 4.75
CA TYR A 199 6.24 -9.38 4.77
C TYR A 199 6.52 -8.59 6.04
N SER A 200 5.52 -7.85 6.55
CA SER A 200 5.72 -7.02 7.74
C SER A 200 5.98 -7.90 8.97
N PHE A 201 5.22 -8.99 9.14
CA PHE A 201 5.38 -9.89 10.28
C PHE A 201 6.64 -10.74 10.20
N SER A 202 7.03 -11.20 9.00
CA SER A 202 8.26 -11.98 8.84
C SER A 202 9.54 -11.17 9.07
N VAL A 203 9.48 -9.83 8.95
CA VAL A 203 10.59 -8.95 9.29
C VAL A 203 10.64 -8.59 10.79
N THR A 204 9.49 -8.51 11.47
CA THR A 204 9.45 -8.24 12.92
C THR A 204 9.81 -9.44 13.78
N ASP A 205 9.64 -10.66 13.27
CA ASP A 205 9.95 -11.91 13.98
C ASP A 205 11.42 -12.38 13.81
N ALA A 206 12.27 -11.62 13.12
CA ALA A 206 13.68 -11.91 12.84
C ALA A 206 14.64 -11.06 13.70
#